data_AF-A0A850B7J6-F1
#
_entry.id   AF-A0A850B7J6-F1
#
_cell.length_a   1.000
_cell.length_b   1.000
_cell.length_c   1.000
_cell.angle_alpha   90.00
_cell.angle_beta   90.00
_cell.angle_gamma   90.00
#
_symmetry.space_group_name_H-M   'P 1'
#
loop_
_entity.id
_entity.type
_entity.pdbx_description
1 polymer ?
#
loop_
_entity_poly.entity_id
_entity_poly.type
_entity_poly.pdbx_seq_one_letter_code
_entity_poly.pdbx_strand_id
1 'polypeptide(L)'
;MNRAKCIFAASFMLTVLSGCSDFERIDFQYSHDLPLDIRVSYEEIRLPSGVAVTAVARPIADGSLMSRETVVELASENPGVLGVAFALPNRLGVSTENADWTFVLYAASAGSTTVTVRVDGDVEGEIPATVLPQ
;
A
#
# COMPACT_ATOMS: atom_id res chain seq x y z
N MET A 1 -1.95 40.18 -65.71
CA MET A 1 -3.10 41.10 -65.61
C MET A 1 -3.95 40.65 -64.42
N ASN A 2 -4.16 41.56 -63.46
CA ASN A 2 -5.13 41.62 -62.34
C ASN A 2 -5.30 40.40 -61.42
N ARG A 3 -4.71 40.40 -60.22
CA ARG A 3 -5.19 40.98 -58.94
C ARG A 3 -6.48 40.32 -58.41
N ALA A 4 -6.31 39.47 -57.38
CA ALA A 4 -7.31 39.30 -56.32
C ALA A 4 -6.67 39.75 -55.00
N LYS A 5 -7.26 40.77 -54.39
CA LYS A 5 -6.96 41.27 -53.05
C LYS A 5 -8.06 40.78 -52.10
N CYS A 6 -7.76 40.90 -50.81
CA CYS A 6 -8.69 41.05 -49.69
C CYS A 6 -9.28 39.72 -49.16
N ILE A 7 -9.32 39.42 -47.86
CA ILE A 7 -9.22 40.24 -46.65
C ILE A 7 -8.92 39.27 -45.48
N PHE A 8 -8.13 39.74 -44.50
CA PHE A 8 -7.97 39.14 -43.18
C PHE A 8 -9.35 38.94 -42.52
N ALA A 9 -9.77 37.69 -42.35
CA ALA A 9 -10.88 37.36 -41.46
C ALA A 9 -10.30 36.98 -40.09
N ALA A 10 -10.74 37.73 -39.10
CA ALA A 10 -10.27 37.74 -37.73
C ALA A 10 -10.12 36.34 -37.13
N SER A 11 -8.90 36.09 -36.64
CA SER A 11 -8.60 35.04 -35.68
C SER A 11 -9.44 35.25 -34.42
N PHE A 12 -10.47 34.43 -34.25
CA PHE A 12 -10.96 34.05 -32.93
C PHE A 12 -10.74 32.55 -32.82
N MET A 13 -9.50 32.17 -32.50
CA MET A 13 -9.20 30.82 -32.05
C MET A 13 -9.99 30.59 -30.76
N LEU A 14 -11.11 29.86 -30.88
CA LEU A 14 -11.64 29.10 -29.76
C LEU A 14 -10.53 28.12 -29.38
N THR A 15 -9.79 28.42 -28.31
CA THR A 15 -8.92 27.46 -27.65
C THR A 15 -9.79 26.32 -27.16
N VAL A 16 -9.83 25.27 -27.97
CA VAL A 16 -10.31 23.95 -27.58
C VAL A 16 -9.49 23.55 -26.35
N LEU A 17 -10.15 23.41 -25.20
CA LEU A 17 -9.60 22.73 -24.04
C LEU A 17 -9.44 21.24 -24.37
N SER A 18 -8.44 20.93 -25.20
CA SER A 18 -7.98 19.58 -25.44
C SER A 18 -7.07 19.20 -24.28
N GLY A 19 -7.66 18.71 -23.20
CA GLY A 19 -6.97 17.70 -22.39
C GLY A 19 -6.98 16.38 -23.15
N CYS A 20 -6.35 16.34 -24.33
CA CYS A 20 -6.16 15.11 -25.09
C CYS A 20 -5.11 14.28 -24.36
N SER A 21 -5.57 13.25 -23.66
CA SER A 21 -4.71 12.19 -23.15
C SER A 21 -4.66 11.10 -24.22
N ASP A 22 -3.49 10.88 -24.84
CA ASP A 22 -3.21 9.80 -25.81
C ASP A 22 -3.20 8.38 -25.18
N PHE A 23 -3.69 8.27 -23.96
CA PHE A 23 -3.78 7.00 -23.26
C PHE A 23 -4.90 6.14 -23.84
N GLU A 24 -4.54 5.03 -24.47
CA GLU A 24 -5.50 4.10 -25.06
C GLU A 24 -5.84 2.94 -24.12
N ARG A 25 -4.83 2.27 -23.53
CA ARG A 25 -5.02 1.14 -22.61
C ARG A 25 -3.74 0.80 -21.85
N ILE A 26 -3.88 0.31 -20.61
CA ILE A 26 -2.86 -0.56 -19.98
C ILE A 26 -3.40 -1.98 -20.04
N ASP A 27 -2.58 -2.90 -20.53
CA ASP A 27 -2.85 -4.33 -20.51
C ASP A 27 -2.01 -4.95 -19.40
N PHE A 28 -2.66 -5.62 -18.45
CA PHE A 28 -2.00 -6.31 -17.35
C PHE A 28 -2.22 -7.80 -17.52
N GLN A 29 -1.15 -8.56 -17.76
CA GLN A 29 -1.18 -10.02 -17.66
C GLN A 29 -0.36 -10.45 -16.45
N TYR A 30 -1.01 -11.18 -15.55
CA TYR A 30 -0.42 -11.71 -14.33
C TYR A 30 -0.74 -13.20 -14.24
N SER A 31 0.27 -14.02 -13.98
CA SER A 31 0.14 -15.46 -13.78
C SER A 31 1.03 -15.88 -12.61
N HIS A 32 0.49 -16.63 -11.66
CA HIS A 32 1.26 -17.29 -10.61
C HIS A 32 0.64 -18.66 -10.30
N ASP A 33 1.48 -19.70 -10.26
CA ASP A 33 1.07 -21.11 -10.06
C ASP A 33 1.82 -21.78 -8.89
N LEU A 34 2.46 -21.00 -8.01
CA LEU A 34 3.28 -21.55 -6.93
C LEU A 34 2.68 -21.24 -5.55
N PRO A 35 2.61 -22.23 -4.63
CA PRO A 35 2.30 -21.94 -3.24
C PRO A 35 3.45 -21.10 -2.66
N LEU A 36 3.15 -19.84 -2.37
CA LEU A 36 4.08 -18.92 -1.72
C LEU A 36 4.15 -19.25 -0.23
N ASP A 37 5.34 -19.44 0.33
CA ASP A 37 5.53 -19.55 1.78
C ASP A 37 5.40 -18.15 2.41
N ILE A 38 4.17 -17.81 2.77
CA ILE A 38 3.78 -16.54 3.39
C ILE A 38 3.46 -16.80 4.85
N ARG A 39 4.12 -16.07 5.75
CA ARG A 39 3.81 -16.03 7.18
C ARG A 39 3.78 -14.61 7.66
N VAL A 40 2.72 -14.25 8.38
CA VAL A 40 2.58 -12.95 9.04
C VAL A 40 1.98 -13.21 10.42
N SER A 41 2.79 -13.06 11.45
CA SER A 41 2.38 -13.13 12.85
C SER A 41 3.21 -12.18 13.69
N TYR A 42 2.96 -12.13 15.01
CA TYR A 42 3.76 -11.32 15.93
C TYR A 42 5.17 -11.90 16.14
N GLU A 43 5.36 -13.19 15.88
CA GLU A 43 6.64 -13.87 16.06
C GLU A 43 7.56 -13.74 14.84
N GLU A 44 7.01 -13.71 13.62
CA GLU A 44 7.79 -13.60 12.39
C GLU A 44 6.94 -13.06 11.24
N ILE A 45 7.56 -12.26 10.37
CA ILE A 45 7.07 -11.98 9.02
C ILE A 45 8.00 -12.68 8.01
N ARG A 46 7.45 -13.54 7.16
CA ARG A 46 8.18 -14.18 6.05
C ARG A 46 7.39 -14.03 4.77
N LEU A 47 7.98 -13.38 3.77
CA LEU A 47 7.35 -13.11 2.47
C LEU A 47 8.33 -13.36 1.33
N PRO A 48 7.90 -13.87 0.17
CA PRO A 48 8.72 -13.84 -1.04
C PRO A 48 8.86 -12.42 -1.59
N SER A 49 10.02 -12.07 -2.14
CA SER A 49 10.26 -10.76 -2.78
C SER A 49 9.26 -10.52 -3.90
N GLY A 50 8.79 -9.29 -4.08
CA GLY A 50 7.78 -8.92 -5.09
C GLY A 50 6.33 -9.23 -4.70
N VAL A 51 6.09 -9.73 -3.48
CA VAL A 51 4.74 -10.02 -2.97
C VAL A 51 4.29 -8.90 -2.03
N ALA A 52 3.00 -8.55 -2.10
CA ALA A 52 2.33 -7.72 -1.12
C ALA A 52 1.18 -8.49 -0.47
N VAL A 53 1.01 -8.34 0.84
CA VAL A 53 -0.05 -8.99 1.62
C VAL A 53 -0.73 -7.99 2.52
N THR A 54 -2.01 -8.23 2.78
CA THR A 54 -2.78 -7.48 3.77
C THR A 54 -2.70 -8.21 5.11
N ALA A 55 -2.38 -7.48 6.18
CA ALA A 55 -2.37 -7.98 7.55
C ALA A 55 -3.39 -7.21 8.38
N VAL A 56 -4.14 -7.91 9.24
CA VAL A 56 -5.03 -7.29 10.22
C VAL A 56 -4.41 -7.47 11.60
N ALA A 57 -3.97 -6.38 12.22
CA ALA A 57 -3.49 -6.37 13.59
C ALA A 57 -4.65 -6.15 14.56
N ARG A 58 -4.68 -6.95 15.62
CA ARG A 58 -5.66 -6.88 16.70
C ARG A 58 -4.91 -6.88 18.03
N PRO A 59 -4.74 -5.72 18.67
CA PRO A 59 -4.03 -5.64 19.94
C PRO A 59 -4.85 -6.32 21.04
N ILE A 60 -4.16 -7.13 21.86
CA ILE A 60 -4.74 -7.91 22.95
C ILE A 60 -3.99 -7.54 24.23
N ALA A 61 -4.73 -7.14 25.26
CA ALA A 61 -4.23 -6.91 26.60
C ALA A 61 -4.99 -7.81 27.58
N ASP A 62 -4.28 -8.50 28.46
CA ASP A 62 -4.86 -9.40 29.47
C ASP A 62 -5.86 -10.43 28.90
N GLY A 63 -5.58 -10.94 27.69
CA GLY A 63 -6.42 -11.92 27.00
C GLY A 63 -7.69 -11.36 26.36
N SER A 64 -7.90 -10.05 26.38
CA SER A 64 -9.03 -9.37 25.75
C SER A 64 -8.58 -8.43 24.64
N LEU A 65 -9.39 -8.31 23.59
CA LEU A 65 -9.17 -7.33 22.52
C LEU A 65 -9.23 -5.92 23.11
N MET A 66 -8.31 -5.05 22.70
CA MET A 66 -8.31 -3.66 23.14
C MET A 66 -9.38 -2.83 22.41
N SER A 67 -9.76 -1.71 23.03
CA SER A 67 -10.76 -0.76 22.53
C SER A 67 -10.44 -0.27 21.12
N ARG A 68 -11.47 0.05 20.33
CA ARG A 68 -11.35 0.70 19.01
C ARG A 68 -10.54 2.00 18.99
N GLU A 69 -10.39 2.64 20.14
CA GLU A 69 -9.61 3.88 20.30
C GLU A 69 -8.10 3.60 20.32
N THR A 70 -7.71 2.34 20.57
CA THR A 70 -6.32 1.90 20.54
C THR A 70 -5.75 2.03 19.13
N VAL A 71 -4.62 2.70 19.04
CA VAL A 71 -3.88 2.92 17.80
C VAL A 71 -2.75 1.90 17.69
N VAL A 72 -2.66 1.23 16.55
CA VAL A 72 -1.53 0.34 16.24
C VAL A 72 -0.73 0.96 15.11
N GLU A 73 0.58 0.99 15.26
CA GLU A 73 1.51 1.41 14.23
C GLU A 73 2.55 0.31 13.99
N LEU A 74 2.83 0.05 12.71
CA LEU A 74 3.88 -0.86 12.28
C LEU A 74 4.88 -0.07 11.44
N ALA A 75 6.15 -0.15 11.79
CA ALA A 75 7.23 0.55 11.09
C ALA A 75 8.37 -0.41 10.79
N SER A 76 8.74 -0.53 9.51
CA SER A 76 9.92 -1.29 9.12
C SER A 76 11.18 -0.46 9.31
N GLU A 77 12.22 -1.06 9.89
CA GLU A 77 13.55 -0.46 9.98
C GLU A 77 14.23 -0.29 8.61
N ASN A 78 13.93 -1.19 7.67
CA ASN A 78 14.47 -1.16 6.32
C ASN A 78 13.37 -1.42 5.27
N PRO A 79 12.67 -0.36 4.81
CA PRO A 79 11.68 -0.44 3.75
C PRO A 79 12.21 -0.96 2.40
N GLY A 80 13.54 -0.95 2.19
CA GLY A 80 14.16 -1.53 1.00
C GLY A 80 14.12 -3.07 0.98
N VAL A 81 13.96 -3.71 2.15
CA VAL A 81 13.75 -5.16 2.28
C VAL A 81 12.27 -5.44 2.38
N LEU A 82 11.61 -4.94 3.42
CA LEU A 82 10.18 -5.07 3.66
C LEU A 82 9.62 -3.70 4.02
N GLY A 83 8.60 -3.22 3.31
CA GLY A 83 7.90 -2.01 3.68
C GLY A 83 6.53 -2.28 4.29
N VAL A 84 6.08 -1.32 5.09
CA VAL A 84 4.72 -1.30 5.67
C VAL A 84 4.03 -0.04 5.18
N ALA A 85 2.82 -0.20 4.64
CA ALA A 85 2.00 0.89 4.15
C ALA A 85 0.57 0.77 4.66
N PHE A 86 -0.15 1.89 4.59
CA PHE A 86 -1.57 2.04 4.94
C PHE A 86 -1.89 1.53 6.34
N ALA A 87 -1.91 2.41 7.34
CA ALA A 87 -2.49 2.10 8.64
C ALA A 87 -3.96 2.56 8.63
N LEU A 88 -4.87 1.68 8.24
CA LEU A 88 -6.30 2.02 8.20
C LEU A 88 -7.03 1.30 9.33
N PRO A 89 -7.72 2.03 10.23
CA PRO A 89 -8.63 1.37 11.15
C PRO A 89 -9.70 0.65 10.33
N ASN A 90 -9.84 -0.66 10.55
CA ASN A 90 -10.78 -1.51 9.84
C ASN A 90 -12.19 -1.24 10.34
N ARG A 91 -12.81 -0.18 9.82
CA ARG A 91 -14.21 0.19 10.10
C ARG A 91 -15.22 -0.69 9.37
N LEU A 92 -14.76 -1.66 8.57
CA LEU A 92 -15.59 -2.56 7.77
C LEU A 92 -15.77 -3.94 8.43
N GLY A 93 -15.13 -4.19 9.58
CA GLY A 93 -15.24 -5.41 10.37
C GLY A 93 -16.39 -5.42 11.39
N VAL A 94 -16.80 -6.63 11.81
CA VAL A 94 -18.05 -6.98 12.52
C VAL A 94 -18.16 -6.47 13.97
N SER A 95 -17.14 -5.77 14.50
CA SER A 95 -17.19 -5.16 15.83
C SER A 95 -16.73 -3.71 15.74
N THR A 96 -17.62 -2.79 16.11
CA THR A 96 -17.33 -1.36 16.22
C THR A 96 -16.70 -1.00 17.57
N GLU A 97 -16.40 -1.99 18.41
CA GLU A 97 -15.96 -1.80 19.80
C GLU A 97 -14.46 -2.04 19.99
N ASN A 98 -13.81 -2.84 19.12
CA ASN A 98 -12.41 -3.24 19.25
C ASN A 98 -11.51 -2.63 18.18
N ALA A 99 -10.21 -2.51 18.47
CA ALA A 99 -9.22 -2.06 17.51
C ALA A 99 -8.86 -3.18 16.51
N ASP A 100 -9.24 -2.99 15.25
CA ASP A 100 -8.77 -3.77 14.13
C ASP A 100 -8.03 -2.82 13.18
N TRP A 101 -6.74 -3.05 12.92
CA TRP A 101 -5.92 -2.21 12.04
C TRP A 101 -5.45 -3.00 10.82
N THR A 102 -5.78 -2.51 9.63
CA THR A 102 -5.36 -3.12 8.37
C THR A 102 -4.07 -2.47 7.89
N PHE A 103 -3.08 -3.29 7.55
CA PHE A 103 -1.79 -2.90 6.97
C PHE A 103 -1.55 -3.63 5.65
N VAL A 104 -0.76 -3.01 4.77
CA VAL A 104 -0.16 -3.68 3.61
C VAL A 104 1.33 -3.85 3.87
N LEU A 105 1.79 -5.10 3.86
CA LEU A 105 3.20 -5.44 3.92
C LEU A 105 3.67 -5.76 2.50
N TYR A 106 4.71 -5.10 2.02
CA TYR A 106 5.25 -5.33 0.68
C TYR A 106 6.73 -5.70 0.73
N ALA A 107 7.06 -6.87 0.19
CA ALA A 107 8.39 -7.42 0.15
C ALA A 107 9.16 -6.86 -1.05
N ALA A 108 10.04 -5.88 -0.82
CA ALA A 108 10.73 -5.16 -1.87
C ALA A 108 11.96 -5.92 -2.40
N SER A 109 12.81 -6.43 -1.51
CA SER A 109 14.01 -7.19 -1.90
C SER A 109 14.37 -8.26 -0.86
N ALA A 110 15.03 -9.34 -1.32
CA ALA A 110 15.45 -10.42 -0.44
C ALA A 110 16.44 -9.94 0.63
N GLY A 111 16.25 -10.40 1.86
CA GLY A 111 17.03 -9.96 3.02
C GLY A 111 16.26 -10.09 4.32
N SER A 112 16.81 -9.52 5.38
CA SER A 112 16.16 -9.48 6.69
C SER A 112 16.08 -8.04 7.20
N THR A 113 15.03 -7.76 7.95
CA THR A 113 14.79 -6.48 8.65
C THR A 113 13.93 -6.75 9.89
N THR A 114 13.64 -5.71 10.64
CA THR A 114 12.71 -5.75 11.77
C THR A 114 11.52 -4.83 11.49
N VAL A 115 10.35 -5.19 12.01
CA VAL A 115 9.17 -4.32 12.07
C VAL A 115 8.90 -3.97 13.53
N THR A 116 9.08 -2.71 13.90
CA THR A 116 8.69 -2.21 15.22
C THR A 116 7.17 -2.13 15.31
N VAL A 117 6.62 -2.61 16.43
CA VAL A 117 5.22 -2.51 16.78
C VAL A 117 5.05 -1.44 17.85
N ARG A 118 4.15 -0.50 17.61
CA ARG A 118 3.70 0.45 18.63
C ARG A 118 2.21 0.33 18.87
N VAL A 119 1.83 0.42 20.14
CA VAL A 119 0.42 0.47 20.57
C VAL A 119 0.27 1.73 21.43
N ASP A 120 -0.67 2.60 21.05
CA ASP A 120 -0.91 3.89 21.71
C ASP A 120 0.35 4.78 21.86
N GLY A 121 1.32 4.60 20.96
CA GLY A 121 2.57 5.35 20.90
C GLY A 121 3.75 4.67 21.62
N ASP A 122 3.50 3.67 22.46
CA ASP A 122 4.52 2.93 23.18
C ASP A 122 5.07 1.78 22.33
N VAL A 123 6.37 1.49 22.47
CA VAL A 123 7.02 0.38 21.76
C VAL A 123 6.73 -0.91 22.52
N GLU A 124 5.93 -1.78 21.89
CA GLU A 124 5.52 -3.07 22.47
C GLU A 124 6.46 -4.22 22.06
N GLY A 125 7.14 -4.07 20.93
CA GLY A 125 8.08 -5.08 20.47
C GLY A 125 8.53 -4.90 19.04
N GLU A 126 9.24 -5.92 18.59
CA GLU A 126 9.92 -5.98 17.30
C GLU A 126 9.67 -7.35 16.68
N ILE A 127 9.12 -7.35 15.47
CA ILE A 127 8.85 -8.56 14.71
C ILE A 127 9.99 -8.78 13.72
N PRO A 128 10.76 -9.87 13.84
CA PRO A 128 11.77 -10.18 12.83
C PRO A 128 11.09 -10.49 11.49
N ALA A 129 11.63 -9.91 10.42
CA ALA A 129 11.10 -10.05 9.08
C ALA A 129 12.16 -10.58 8.12
N THR A 130 11.80 -11.58 7.33
CA THR A 130 12.64 -12.17 6.29
C THR A 130 11.93 -12.15 4.95
N VAL A 131 12.58 -11.57 3.95
CA VAL A 131 12.14 -11.63 2.56
C VAL A 131 12.96 -12.67 1.81
N LEU A 132 12.28 -13.68 1.26
CA LEU A 132 12.89 -14.77 0.51
C LEU A 132 13.08 -14.35 -0.95
N PRO A 133 14.19 -14.75 -1.62
CA PRO A 133 14.30 -14.62 -3.06
C PRO A 133 13.26 -15.50 -3.77
N GLN A 134 12.78 -15.06 -4.93
CA GLN A 134 11.98 -15.88 -5.85
C GLN A 134 12.85 -16.74 -6.77
#